data_AF-A0A7X7XVW5-F1
#
_entry.id   AF-A0A7X7XVW5-F1
#
_cell.length_a   1.000
_cell.length_b   1.000
_cell.length_c   1.000
_cell.angle_alpha   90.00
_cell.angle_beta   90.00
_cell.angle_gamma   90.00
#
_symmetry.space_group_name_H-M   'P 1'
#
loop_
_entity.id
_entity.type
_entity.pdbx_description
1 polymer ?
#
loop_
_entity_poly.entity_id
_entity_poly.type
_entity_poly.pdbx_seq_one_letter_code
_entity_poly.pdbx_strand_id
1 'polypeptide(L)'
;MEKKKYYSNGFIIKRINGNYAGKFKNYDGIEGDIWPLDKYTENVDLMEFKYIDSYLSEKVFRSDVDKRSVDVCNDVDFLNKYISICEMANFKIEILFCQTERVFPKSEIEPYKQKEDFEFLGYDYGYPGSDYYSCVYNDVKRMFKDSNFTLNKNGLFEDEGSILEYISAREKLKKQTPEYMFEEGEFIIYKLWKYIGEVPIKKL
;
A
#
# COMPACT_ATOMS: atom_id res chain seq x y z
N MET A 1 24.86 8.02 3.46
CA MET A 1 23.55 7.71 4.06
C MET A 1 23.55 6.26 4.45
N GLU A 2 23.08 5.94 5.66
CA GLU A 2 22.90 4.56 6.09
C GLU A 2 21.71 3.96 5.34
N LYS A 3 21.91 2.80 4.71
CA LYS A 3 20.88 2.14 3.91
C LYS A 3 19.74 1.69 4.82
N LYS A 4 18.49 1.99 4.44
CA LYS A 4 17.33 1.55 5.22
C LYS A 4 17.18 0.04 5.13
N LYS A 5 16.86 -0.60 6.26
CA LYS A 5 16.53 -2.02 6.31
C LYS A 5 15.03 -2.19 6.08
N TYR A 6 14.67 -2.92 5.03
CA TYR A 6 13.29 -3.28 4.73
C TYR A 6 13.00 -4.73 5.10
N TYR A 7 11.80 -4.99 5.59
CA TYR A 7 11.27 -6.31 5.87
C TYR A 7 10.17 -6.66 4.86
N SER A 8 10.09 -7.92 4.45
CA SER A 8 8.93 -8.45 3.74
C SER A 8 7.73 -8.51 4.67
N ASN A 9 6.70 -7.72 4.38
CA ASN A 9 5.53 -7.62 5.26
C ASN A 9 4.34 -8.42 4.73
N GLY A 10 3.85 -8.12 3.54
CA GLY A 10 2.64 -8.75 2.99
C GLY A 10 2.01 -7.93 1.89
N PHE A 11 0.73 -8.19 1.62
CA PHE A 11 0.00 -7.63 0.50
C PHE A 11 -1.11 -6.67 0.91
N ILE A 12 -1.43 -5.76 0.00
CA ILE A 12 -2.69 -5.00 -0.03
C ILE A 12 -3.40 -5.25 -1.35
N ILE A 13 -4.73 -5.21 -1.32
CA ILE A 13 -5.59 -5.34 -2.52
C ILE A 13 -6.25 -3.99 -2.78
N LYS A 14 -6.13 -3.52 -4.02
CA LYS A 14 -6.70 -2.26 -4.50
C LYS A 14 -7.68 -2.52 -5.62
N ARG A 15 -8.89 -1.97 -5.56
CA ARG A 15 -9.80 -1.94 -6.71
C ARG A 15 -9.41 -0.84 -7.67
N ILE A 16 -9.41 -1.13 -8.97
CA ILE A 16 -9.04 -0.16 -10.03
C ILE A 16 -10.19 0.26 -10.93
N ASN A 17 -11.32 -0.45 -10.90
CA ASN A 17 -12.53 -0.08 -11.64
C ASN A 17 -13.61 0.61 -10.77
N GLY A 18 -13.26 1.04 -9.56
CA GLY A 18 -14.16 1.78 -8.67
C GLY A 18 -14.20 3.28 -8.97
N ASN A 19 -15.29 3.96 -8.58
CA ASN A 19 -15.39 5.42 -8.72
C ASN A 19 -14.29 6.15 -7.92
N TYR A 20 -13.98 5.65 -6.73
CA TYR A 20 -12.91 6.19 -5.89
C TYR A 20 -11.53 6.00 -6.54
N ALA A 21 -11.29 4.82 -7.13
CA ALA A 21 -10.06 4.50 -7.86
C ALA A 21 -9.76 5.48 -9.02
N GLY A 22 -10.80 6.02 -9.65
CA GLY A 22 -10.65 7.00 -10.74
C GLY A 22 -9.91 8.29 -10.36
N LYS A 23 -9.77 8.61 -9.06
CA LYS A 23 -8.95 9.72 -8.57
C LYS A 23 -7.45 9.46 -8.72
N PHE A 24 -7.04 8.18 -8.74
CA PHE A 24 -5.65 7.74 -8.66
C PHE A 24 -5.09 7.23 -10.00
N LYS A 25 -5.65 7.65 -11.14
CA LYS A 25 -5.34 7.09 -12.49
C LYS A 25 -3.86 7.10 -12.92
N ASN A 26 -3.01 7.91 -12.28
CA ASN A 26 -1.57 7.99 -12.55
C ASN A 26 -0.76 7.72 -11.28
N TYR A 27 -1.26 6.81 -10.44
CA TYR A 27 -0.71 6.54 -9.12
C TYR A 27 -0.98 5.09 -8.67
N ASP A 28 0.08 4.29 -8.64
CA ASP A 28 0.03 2.86 -8.31
C ASP A 28 0.58 2.55 -6.91
N GLY A 29 0.68 3.58 -6.04
CA GLY A 29 1.12 3.43 -4.65
C GLY A 29 0.03 2.92 -3.70
N ILE A 30 0.26 3.08 -2.40
CA ILE A 30 -0.55 2.44 -1.36
C ILE A 30 -1.95 3.03 -1.19
N GLU A 31 -2.17 4.27 -1.63
CA GLU A 31 -3.46 4.95 -1.49
C GLU A 31 -4.41 4.58 -2.65
N GLY A 32 -5.69 4.41 -2.32
CA GLY A 32 -6.72 4.10 -3.29
C GLY A 32 -7.94 3.45 -2.67
N ASP A 33 -8.67 2.70 -3.50
CA ASP A 33 -9.81 1.88 -3.09
C ASP A 33 -9.29 0.55 -2.51
N ILE A 34 -8.68 0.62 -1.32
CA ILE A 34 -7.99 -0.48 -0.64
C ILE A 34 -8.99 -1.31 0.18
N TRP A 35 -8.85 -2.63 0.13
CA TRP A 35 -9.77 -3.58 0.75
C TRP A 35 -11.25 -3.28 0.38
N PRO A 36 -11.60 -3.32 -0.92
CA PRO A 36 -12.82 -2.74 -1.48
C PRO A 36 -14.14 -3.47 -1.14
N LEU A 37 -14.09 -4.64 -0.49
CA LEU A 37 -15.28 -5.41 -0.15
C LEU A 37 -15.97 -4.81 1.09
N ASP A 38 -17.27 -4.55 0.97
CA ASP A 38 -18.12 -4.05 2.04
C ASP A 38 -19.45 -4.85 2.16
N LYS A 39 -20.26 -4.53 3.18
CA LYS A 39 -21.57 -5.17 3.42
C LYS A 39 -22.61 -4.94 2.31
N TYR A 40 -22.33 -4.04 1.37
CA TYR A 40 -23.21 -3.68 0.26
C TYR A 40 -22.70 -4.23 -1.07
N THR A 41 -21.59 -4.97 -1.06
CA THR A 41 -21.01 -5.55 -2.26
C THR A 41 -21.93 -6.62 -2.81
N GLU A 42 -22.38 -6.41 -4.05
CA GLU A 42 -23.26 -7.35 -4.74
C GLU A 42 -22.61 -8.73 -4.89
N ASN A 43 -23.42 -9.79 -4.80
CA ASN A 43 -22.99 -11.18 -4.93
C ASN A 43 -22.05 -11.70 -3.83
N VAL A 44 -21.92 -11.00 -2.71
CA VAL A 44 -21.20 -11.47 -1.53
C VAL A 44 -22.20 -11.81 -0.41
N ASP A 45 -22.15 -13.04 0.09
CA ASP A 45 -23.01 -13.48 1.19
C ASP A 45 -22.65 -12.75 2.50
N LEU A 46 -23.65 -12.48 3.34
CA LEU A 46 -23.45 -11.75 4.60
C LEU A 46 -22.52 -12.48 5.58
N MET A 47 -22.54 -13.82 5.63
CA MET A 47 -21.61 -14.58 6.47
C MET A 47 -20.19 -14.51 5.93
N GLU A 48 -20.04 -14.52 4.60
CA GLU A 48 -18.74 -14.36 3.95
C GLU A 48 -18.15 -12.96 4.20
N PHE A 49 -18.96 -11.91 4.06
CA PHE A 49 -18.54 -10.56 4.42
C PHE A 49 -18.12 -10.45 5.89
N LYS A 50 -18.91 -10.99 6.84
CA LYS A 50 -18.57 -10.97 8.27
C LYS A 50 -17.26 -11.68 8.58
N TYR A 51 -16.97 -12.79 7.88
CA TYR A 51 -15.70 -13.49 8.01
C TYR A 51 -14.53 -12.61 7.53
N ILE A 52 -14.67 -11.96 6.38
CA ILE A 52 -13.64 -11.06 5.83
C ILE A 52 -13.40 -9.88 6.77
N ASP A 53 -14.46 -9.21 7.20
CA ASP A 53 -14.40 -8.02 8.06
C ASP A 53 -13.73 -8.33 9.42
N SER A 54 -14.11 -9.45 10.04
CA SER A 54 -13.47 -9.96 11.26
C SER A 54 -12.00 -10.28 11.02
N TYR A 55 -11.66 -10.96 9.93
CA TYR A 55 -10.27 -11.30 9.63
C TYR A 55 -9.41 -10.05 9.42
N LEU A 56 -9.87 -9.09 8.61
CA LEU A 56 -9.15 -7.84 8.38
C LEU A 56 -8.91 -7.10 9.70
N SER A 57 -9.96 -6.93 10.51
CA SER A 57 -9.87 -6.25 11.81
C SER A 57 -8.93 -6.96 12.80
N GLU A 58 -8.95 -8.30 12.83
CA GLU A 58 -8.20 -9.07 13.82
C GLU A 58 -6.76 -9.36 13.41
N LYS A 59 -6.46 -9.41 12.11
CA LYS A 59 -5.18 -9.92 11.58
C LYS A 59 -4.45 -8.93 10.69
N VAL A 60 -5.15 -8.07 9.96
CA VAL A 60 -4.54 -7.09 9.05
C VAL A 60 -4.38 -5.74 9.73
N PHE A 61 -5.45 -5.18 10.31
CA PHE A 61 -5.47 -3.84 10.90
C PHE A 61 -4.90 -3.84 12.32
N ARG A 62 -3.56 -3.86 12.42
CA ARG A 62 -2.81 -4.07 13.65
C ARG A 62 -1.87 -2.93 14.01
N SER A 63 -1.65 -1.95 13.12
CA SER A 63 -0.74 -0.82 13.33
C SER A 63 -1.10 0.00 14.57
N ASP A 64 -2.39 0.11 14.89
CA ASP A 64 -2.87 0.86 16.06
C ASP A 64 -2.54 0.15 17.38
N VAL A 65 -2.35 -1.16 17.35
CA VAL A 65 -2.06 -2.00 18.52
C VAL A 65 -0.57 -2.25 18.70
N ASP A 66 0.19 -2.39 17.61
CA ASP A 66 1.65 -2.54 17.64
C ASP A 66 2.27 -1.59 16.61
N LYS A 67 2.94 -0.54 17.10
CA LYS A 67 3.67 0.44 16.27
C LYS A 67 4.79 -0.17 15.42
N ARG A 68 5.19 -1.42 15.65
CA ARG A 68 6.14 -2.13 14.78
C ARG A 68 5.45 -2.85 13.63
N SER A 69 4.13 -2.73 13.53
CA SER A 69 3.30 -3.34 12.49
C SER A 69 2.95 -2.35 11.39
N VAL A 70 2.65 -2.90 10.22
CA VAL A 70 2.01 -2.24 9.09
C VAL A 70 0.78 -3.06 8.68
N ASP A 71 -0.29 -2.39 8.29
CA ASP A 71 -1.57 -3.01 7.95
C ASP A 71 -1.49 -3.67 6.57
N VAL A 72 -1.03 -4.91 6.51
CA VAL A 72 -0.95 -5.71 5.28
C VAL A 72 -1.29 -7.17 5.59
N CYS A 73 -1.72 -7.92 4.59
CA CYS A 73 -2.02 -9.34 4.74
C CYS A 73 -0.81 -10.21 4.37
N ASN A 74 -0.32 -11.03 5.28
CA ASN A 74 0.74 -12.01 5.02
C ASN A 74 0.24 -13.46 4.88
N ASP A 75 -1.08 -13.66 4.93
CA ASP A 75 -1.73 -14.97 4.78
C ASP A 75 -2.24 -15.15 3.35
N VAL A 76 -1.53 -15.98 2.58
CA VAL A 76 -1.84 -16.27 1.18
C VAL A 76 -3.18 -16.99 1.01
N ASP A 77 -3.60 -17.82 1.98
CA ASP A 77 -4.88 -18.53 1.87
C ASP A 77 -6.04 -17.55 1.99
N PHE A 78 -5.97 -16.65 2.98
CA PHE A 78 -6.94 -15.57 3.12
C PHE A 78 -6.94 -14.66 1.89
N LEU A 79 -5.75 -14.28 1.39
CA LEU A 79 -5.61 -13.41 0.23
C LEU A 79 -6.24 -14.01 -1.02
N ASN A 80 -6.02 -15.30 -1.29
CA ASN A 80 -6.64 -16.00 -2.41
C ASN A 80 -8.16 -16.05 -2.29
N LYS A 81 -8.69 -16.28 -1.08
CA LYS A 81 -10.13 -16.20 -0.84
C LYS A 81 -10.65 -14.78 -1.12
N TYR A 82 -9.98 -13.75 -0.62
CA TYR A 82 -10.37 -12.36 -0.86
C TYR A 82 -10.39 -12.02 -2.36
N ILE A 83 -9.37 -12.44 -3.11
CA ILE A 83 -9.28 -12.28 -4.57
C ILE A 83 -10.49 -12.92 -5.26
N SER A 84 -10.81 -14.17 -4.93
CA SER A 84 -11.96 -14.86 -5.55
C SER A 84 -13.28 -14.13 -5.29
N ILE A 85 -13.43 -13.50 -4.13
CA ILE A 85 -14.64 -12.75 -3.78
C ILE A 85 -14.71 -11.43 -4.54
N CYS A 86 -13.58 -10.74 -4.71
CA CYS A 86 -13.48 -9.58 -5.61
C CYS A 86 -13.85 -9.94 -7.06
N GLU A 87 -13.40 -11.10 -7.57
CA GLU A 87 -13.75 -11.57 -8.91
C GLU A 87 -15.25 -11.83 -9.05
N MET A 88 -15.87 -12.50 -8.08
CA MET A 88 -17.34 -12.70 -8.03
C MET A 88 -18.11 -11.37 -8.01
N ALA A 89 -17.56 -10.36 -7.35
CA ALA A 89 -18.12 -9.00 -7.33
C ALA A 89 -17.81 -8.17 -8.59
N ASN A 90 -17.17 -8.74 -9.62
CA ASN A 90 -16.70 -8.05 -10.83
C ASN A 90 -15.76 -6.87 -10.55
N PHE A 91 -14.98 -6.95 -9.47
CA PHE A 91 -13.96 -5.96 -9.16
C PHE A 91 -12.71 -6.27 -9.98
N LYS A 92 -12.20 -5.27 -10.71
CA LYS A 92 -10.85 -5.33 -11.24
C LYS A 92 -9.92 -4.88 -10.12
N ILE A 93 -8.97 -5.73 -9.76
CA ILE A 93 -8.08 -5.50 -8.65
C ILE A 93 -6.62 -5.47 -9.07
N GLU A 94 -5.81 -4.80 -8.25
CA GLU A 94 -4.36 -4.87 -8.23
C GLU A 94 -3.92 -5.40 -6.86
N ILE A 95 -2.87 -6.21 -6.88
CA ILE A 95 -2.30 -6.84 -5.70
C ILE A 95 -0.90 -6.26 -5.53
N LEU A 96 -0.68 -5.52 -4.46
CA LEU A 96 0.60 -4.90 -4.16
C LEU A 96 1.27 -5.63 -3.02
N PHE A 97 2.53 -6.00 -3.19
CA PHE A 97 3.38 -6.50 -2.10
C PHE A 97 4.20 -5.35 -1.52
N CYS A 98 4.25 -5.29 -0.20
CA CYS A 98 4.85 -4.22 0.57
C CYS A 98 6.09 -4.73 1.33
N GLN A 99 7.21 -4.05 1.14
CA GLN A 99 8.33 -4.10 2.06
C GLN A 99 8.47 -2.76 2.77
N THR A 100 8.60 -2.77 4.10
CA THR A 100 8.64 -1.54 4.89
C THR A 100 9.72 -1.59 5.96
N GLU A 101 9.90 -0.47 6.66
CA GLU A 101 10.78 -0.36 7.84
C GLU A 101 10.17 -1.05 9.09
N ARG A 102 8.88 -1.41 9.05
CA ARG A 102 8.17 -2.09 10.13
C ARG A 102 8.44 -3.60 10.08
N VAL A 103 8.61 -4.20 11.25
CA VAL A 103 9.03 -5.60 11.39
C VAL A 103 7.88 -6.57 11.16
N PHE A 104 6.65 -6.15 11.46
CA PHE A 104 5.46 -6.99 11.45
C PHE A 104 4.39 -6.47 10.47
N PRO A 105 3.53 -7.36 9.94
CA PRO A 105 3.70 -8.81 9.92
C PRO A 105 4.96 -9.20 9.13
N LYS A 106 5.40 -10.45 9.26
CA LYS A 106 6.50 -11.00 8.46
C LYS A 106 5.92 -11.91 7.38
N SER A 107 6.33 -11.69 6.14
CA SER A 107 6.07 -12.59 5.03
C SER A 107 7.36 -13.33 4.66
N GLU A 108 7.22 -14.59 4.30
CA GLU A 108 8.31 -15.40 3.71
C GLU A 108 8.53 -15.10 2.23
N ILE A 109 7.62 -14.32 1.62
CA ILE A 109 7.69 -13.93 0.22
C ILE A 109 8.80 -12.91 0.01
N GLU A 110 9.61 -13.18 -0.99
CA GLU A 110 10.72 -12.33 -1.39
C GLU A 110 10.59 -12.01 -2.90
N PRO A 111 10.01 -10.84 -3.26
CA PRO A 111 9.73 -10.50 -4.67
C PRO A 111 10.97 -10.57 -5.57
N TYR A 112 12.13 -10.23 -5.04
CA TYR A 112 13.39 -10.22 -5.79
C TYR A 112 13.86 -11.63 -6.20
N LYS A 113 13.35 -12.69 -5.55
CA LYS A 113 13.60 -14.09 -5.90
C LYS A 113 12.60 -14.65 -6.92
N GLN A 114 11.52 -13.92 -7.20
CA GLN A 114 10.42 -14.33 -8.08
C GLN A 114 10.13 -13.23 -9.11
N LYS A 115 11.15 -12.87 -9.88
CA LYS A 115 11.07 -11.70 -10.76
C LYS A 115 10.03 -11.83 -11.87
N GLU A 116 9.63 -13.06 -12.19
CA GLU A 116 8.56 -13.36 -13.13
C GLU A 116 7.16 -13.02 -12.60
N ASP A 117 6.97 -13.07 -11.28
CA ASP A 117 5.66 -12.85 -10.65
C ASP A 117 5.51 -11.44 -10.06
N PHE A 118 6.57 -10.63 -10.07
CA PHE A 118 6.58 -9.31 -9.44
C PHE A 118 7.22 -8.23 -10.32
N GLU A 119 6.47 -7.16 -10.59
CA GLU A 119 6.99 -5.92 -11.18
C GLU A 119 7.32 -4.92 -10.07
N PHE A 120 8.55 -4.42 -10.01
CA PHE A 120 8.91 -3.36 -9.07
C PHE A 120 8.25 -2.03 -9.49
N LEU A 121 7.57 -1.38 -8.54
CA LEU A 121 6.84 -0.14 -8.81
C LEU A 121 7.60 1.12 -8.38
N GLY A 122 8.33 1.06 -7.28
CA GLY A 122 9.00 2.23 -6.69
C GLY A 122 8.83 2.31 -5.18
N TYR A 123 9.02 3.52 -4.67
CA TYR A 123 8.97 3.88 -3.27
C TYR A 123 7.86 4.91 -3.02
N ASP A 124 7.10 4.67 -1.96
CA ASP A 124 6.04 5.51 -1.46
C ASP A 124 6.34 5.90 0.01
N TYR A 125 5.71 6.96 0.49
CA TYR A 125 5.80 7.41 1.87
C TYR A 125 4.41 7.68 2.40
N GLY A 126 3.95 6.86 3.34
CA GLY A 126 2.56 6.86 3.74
C GLY A 126 2.29 6.27 5.11
N TYR A 127 1.02 6.34 5.52
CA TYR A 127 0.59 5.94 6.84
C TYR A 127 0.58 4.41 6.96
N PRO A 128 1.11 3.83 8.06
CA PRO A 128 1.20 2.38 8.23
C PRO A 128 -0.14 1.68 8.42
N GLY A 129 -1.22 2.44 8.69
CA GLY A 129 -2.52 1.91 9.08
C GLY A 129 -3.55 1.84 7.96
N SER A 130 -4.78 1.52 8.34
CA SER A 130 -5.90 1.19 7.46
C SER A 130 -6.39 2.30 6.52
N ASP A 131 -5.97 3.56 6.68
CA ASP A 131 -6.31 4.65 5.74
C ASP A 131 -5.38 4.70 4.51
N TYR A 132 -4.20 4.09 4.59
CA TYR A 132 -3.16 4.08 3.57
C TYR A 132 -2.89 5.45 2.95
N TYR A 133 -2.94 6.53 3.73
CA TYR A 133 -2.66 7.86 3.22
C TYR A 133 -1.23 7.95 2.66
N SER A 134 -1.07 8.37 1.40
CA SER A 134 0.23 8.61 0.78
C SER A 134 0.57 10.10 0.80
N CYS A 135 1.68 10.43 1.48
CA CYS A 135 2.27 11.75 1.38
C CYS A 135 2.78 12.02 -0.05
N VAL A 136 3.28 11.00 -0.76
CA VAL A 136 3.82 11.18 -2.13
C VAL A 136 2.70 11.66 -3.07
N TYR A 137 1.56 10.97 -3.05
CA TYR A 137 0.41 11.33 -3.87
C TYR A 137 -0.14 12.72 -3.52
N ASN A 138 -0.33 13.02 -2.23
CA ASN A 138 -1.02 14.21 -1.77
C ASN A 138 -0.15 15.48 -1.72
N ASP A 139 1.16 15.34 -1.49
CA ASP A 139 2.03 16.49 -1.22
C ASP A 139 2.90 16.86 -2.42
N VAL A 140 3.43 15.91 -3.19
CA VAL A 140 4.46 16.22 -4.22
C VAL A 140 3.92 17.22 -5.25
N LYS A 141 2.77 16.92 -5.86
CA LYS A 141 2.17 17.82 -6.87
C LYS A 141 1.53 19.07 -6.27
N ARG A 142 1.35 19.16 -4.96
CA ARG A 142 0.63 20.27 -4.30
C ARG A 142 1.60 21.24 -3.65
N MET A 143 2.47 20.73 -2.81
CA MET A 143 3.41 21.45 -1.94
C MET A 143 4.80 21.59 -2.56
N PHE A 144 5.14 20.72 -3.51
CA PHE A 144 6.48 20.65 -4.13
C PHE A 144 6.45 20.88 -5.65
N LYS A 145 5.47 21.66 -6.14
CA LYS A 145 5.28 21.97 -7.57
C LYS A 145 6.53 22.53 -8.25
N ASP A 146 7.28 23.37 -7.54
CA ASP A 146 8.47 24.03 -8.05
C ASP A 146 9.77 23.28 -7.67
N SER A 147 9.66 22.07 -7.13
CA SER A 147 10.80 21.22 -6.79
C SER A 147 11.24 20.36 -7.97
N ASN A 148 12.46 19.83 -7.90
CA ASN A 148 12.99 18.89 -8.88
C ASN A 148 12.64 17.41 -8.57
N PHE A 149 11.67 17.15 -7.68
CA PHE A 149 11.27 15.77 -7.41
C PHE A 149 10.63 15.15 -8.66
N THR A 150 11.26 14.10 -9.16
CA THR A 150 10.80 13.37 -10.33
C THR A 150 10.22 12.04 -9.89
N LEU A 151 8.94 11.83 -10.22
CA LEU A 151 8.25 10.55 -10.00
C LEU A 151 8.33 9.72 -11.29
N ASN A 152 8.36 8.40 -11.15
CA ASN A 152 8.34 7.47 -12.26
C ASN A 152 6.94 7.31 -12.87
N LYS A 153 6.81 6.42 -13.86
CA LYS A 153 5.53 6.16 -14.57
C LYS A 153 4.37 5.75 -13.65
N ASN A 154 4.69 5.20 -12.47
CA ASN A 154 3.72 4.70 -11.49
C ASN A 154 3.33 5.79 -10.46
N GLY A 155 3.87 7.01 -10.59
CA GLY A 155 3.66 8.09 -9.63
C GLY A 155 4.43 7.91 -8.32
N LEU A 156 5.52 7.14 -8.34
CA LEU A 156 6.35 6.80 -7.17
C LEU A 156 7.80 7.27 -7.36
N PHE A 157 8.58 7.30 -6.29
CA PHE A 157 10.03 7.53 -6.41
C PHE A 157 10.72 6.24 -6.88
N GLU A 158 11.68 6.35 -7.80
CA GLU A 158 12.35 5.18 -8.38
C GLU A 158 13.29 4.49 -7.39
N ASP A 159 13.94 5.25 -6.52
CA ASP A 159 15.01 4.77 -5.64
C ASP A 159 14.93 5.31 -4.20
N GLU A 160 15.64 4.63 -3.30
CA GLU A 160 15.69 4.94 -1.86
C GLU A 160 16.30 6.32 -1.57
N GLY A 161 17.25 6.80 -2.38
CA GLY A 161 17.84 8.12 -2.20
C GLY A 161 16.81 9.22 -2.45
N SER A 162 16.10 9.13 -3.57
CA SER A 162 15.10 10.12 -3.97
C SER A 162 13.95 10.25 -2.96
N ILE A 163 13.43 9.13 -2.42
CA ILE A 163 12.38 9.19 -1.38
C ILE A 163 12.91 9.79 -0.06
N LEU A 164 14.17 9.54 0.31
CA LEU A 164 14.78 10.10 1.52
C LEU A 164 15.02 11.61 1.39
N GLU A 165 15.40 12.10 0.21
CA GLU A 165 15.49 13.53 -0.09
C GLU A 165 14.11 14.21 0.02
N TYR A 166 13.07 13.56 -0.52
CA TYR A 166 11.70 14.02 -0.38
C TYR A 166 11.25 14.11 1.07
N ILE A 167 11.47 13.07 1.88
CA ILE A 167 11.11 13.07 3.31
C ILE A 167 11.82 14.21 4.04
N SER A 168 13.11 14.42 3.77
CA SER A 168 13.87 15.52 4.38
C SER A 168 13.29 16.90 4.01
N ALA A 169 12.93 17.09 2.73
CA ALA A 169 12.29 18.32 2.27
C ALA A 169 10.89 18.52 2.87
N ARG A 170 10.08 17.46 2.98
CA ARG A 170 8.78 17.45 3.65
C ARG A 170 8.88 17.91 5.10
N GLU A 171 9.77 17.31 5.87
CA GLU A 171 9.93 17.66 7.29
C GLU A 171 10.50 19.08 7.49
N LYS A 172 11.30 19.58 6.54
CA LYS A 172 11.74 20.98 6.55
C LYS A 172 10.59 21.94 6.24
N LEU A 173 9.78 21.64 5.22
CA LEU A 173 8.67 22.49 4.79
C LEU A 173 7.56 22.52 5.84
N LYS A 174 7.24 21.38 6.47
CA LYS A 174 6.29 21.29 7.60
C LYS A 174 6.57 22.28 8.72
N LYS A 175 7.84 22.53 9.04
CA LYS A 175 8.26 23.49 10.07
C LYS A 175 8.08 24.96 9.68
N GLN A 176 7.84 25.23 8.40
CA GLN A 176 7.76 26.58 7.82
C GLN A 176 6.35 26.94 7.36
N THR A 177 5.44 25.97 7.34
CA THR A 177 4.05 26.12 6.92
C THR A 177 3.09 25.94 8.09
N PRO A 178 1.86 26.49 8.00
CA PRO A 178 0.81 26.16 8.97
C PRO A 178 0.57 24.64 9.09
N GLU A 179 0.24 24.18 10.29
CA GLU A 179 0.10 22.76 10.65
C GLU A 179 -0.91 22.02 9.75
N TYR A 180 -2.04 22.66 9.44
CA TYR A 180 -3.10 22.09 8.58
C TYR A 180 -2.70 21.83 7.11
N MET A 181 -1.51 22.25 6.69
CA MET A 181 -1.06 22.07 5.29
C MET A 181 -0.57 20.66 5.00
N PHE A 182 -0.21 19.90 6.03
CA PHE A 182 0.29 18.53 5.94
C PHE A 182 -0.49 17.62 6.88
N GLU A 183 -0.69 16.38 6.44
CA GLU A 183 -1.23 15.35 7.32
C GLU A 183 -0.26 15.06 8.47
N GLU A 184 -0.82 14.93 9.67
CA GLU A 184 -0.11 14.49 10.87
C GLU A 184 -0.07 12.97 10.93
N GLY A 185 1.00 12.41 11.51
CA GLY A 185 1.12 10.96 11.64
C GLY A 185 2.56 10.46 11.56
N GLU A 186 2.73 9.19 11.93
CA GLU A 186 3.99 8.47 11.87
C GLU A 186 4.09 7.71 10.54
N PHE A 187 4.44 8.43 9.47
CA PHE A 187 4.58 7.87 8.12
C PHE A 187 5.87 7.04 7.97
N ILE A 188 5.80 6.02 7.11
CA ILE A 188 6.89 5.08 6.83
C ILE A 188 7.14 4.94 5.34
N ILE A 189 8.32 4.45 4.96
CA ILE A 189 8.61 4.13 3.56
C ILE A 189 8.03 2.76 3.20
N TYR A 190 7.29 2.74 2.11
CA TYR A 190 6.87 1.52 1.42
C TYR A 190 7.71 1.35 0.17
N LYS A 191 8.39 0.22 0.07
CA LYS A 191 8.94 -0.28 -1.18
C LYS A 191 7.92 -1.24 -1.78
N LEU A 192 7.53 -1.02 -3.03
CA LEU A 192 6.34 -1.63 -3.61
C LEU A 192 6.64 -2.48 -4.84
N TRP A 193 5.94 -3.61 -4.93
CA TRP A 193 5.88 -4.46 -6.12
C TRP A 193 4.44 -4.77 -6.45
N LYS A 194 4.12 -4.80 -7.73
CA LYS A 194 2.87 -5.34 -8.24
C LYS A 194 3.03 -6.84 -8.46
N TYR A 195 2.12 -7.64 -7.93
CA TYR A 195 2.03 -9.04 -8.29
C TYR A 195 1.41 -9.16 -9.70
N ILE A 196 2.10 -9.85 -10.59
CA ILE A 196 1.72 -10.09 -12.00
C ILE A 196 1.66 -11.59 -12.35
N GLY A 197 1.88 -12.46 -11.35
CA GLY A 197 1.79 -13.90 -11.49
C GLY A 197 0.35 -14.42 -11.62
N GLU A 198 0.23 -15.74 -11.73
CA GLU A 198 -1.07 -16.43 -11.82
C GLU A 198 -1.80 -16.41 -10.47
N VAL A 199 -3.12 -16.18 -10.51
CA VAL A 199 -4.02 -16.41 -9.37
C VAL A 199 -4.68 -17.80 -9.49
N PRO A 200 -4.84 -18.56 -8.39
CA PRO A 200 -4.47 -18.22 -7.00
C PRO A 200 -2.95 -18.19 -6.79
N ILE A 201 -2.51 -17.27 -5.93
CA ILE A 201 -1.10 -17.11 -5.54
C ILE A 201 -0.63 -18.42 -4.91
N LYS A 202 0.42 -19.00 -5.49
CA LYS A 202 1.01 -20.25 -5.01
C LYS A 202 1.85 -19.96 -3.76
N LYS A 203 1.70 -20.77 -2.72
CA LYS A 203 2.64 -20.77 -1.59
C LYS A 203 3.99 -21.25 -2.10
N LEU A 204 5.04 -20.51 -1.76
CA LEU A 204 6.42 -20.81 -2.17
C LEU A 204 7.11 -21.66 -1.11
#